data_AF-A0A5K0VVN5-F1
#
_entry.id   AF-A0A5K0VVN5-F1
#
_cell.length_a   1.000
_cell.length_b   1.000
_cell.length_c   1.000
_cell.angle_alpha   90.00
_cell.angle_beta   90.00
_cell.angle_gamma   90.00
#
_symmetry.space_group_name_H-M   'P 1'
#
loop_
_entity.id
_entity.type
_entity.pdbx_description
1 polymer ?
#
loop_
_entity_poly.entity_id
_entity_poly.type
_entity_poly.pdbx_seq_one_letter_code
_entity_poly.pdbx_strand_id
1 'polypeptide(L)' 'LAIKAVQDYYQIKKNWNADPCLPLDAPWDGLTCSLDNQSSPRIEAL' A
#
# COMPACT_ATOMS: atom_id res chain seq x y z
N LEU A 1 6.03 6.86 -11.00
CA LEU A 1 5.66 8.25 -10.63
C LEU A 1 4.51 8.32 -9.63
N ALA A 2 3.68 7.27 -9.42
CA ALA A 2 2.62 7.28 -8.40
C ALA A 2 3.13 7.16 -6.95
N ILE A 3 4.13 6.29 -6.71
CA ILE A 3 4.61 5.97 -5.36
C ILE A 3 5.29 7.17 -4.66
N LYS A 4 6.02 8.01 -5.41
CA LYS A 4 6.65 9.21 -4.86
C LYS A 4 5.64 10.22 -4.30
N ALA A 5 4.51 10.42 -5.00
CA ALA A 5 3.49 11.36 -4.53
C ALA A 5 2.87 10.92 -3.21
N VAL A 6 2.68 9.60 -3.02
CA VAL A 6 2.19 9.03 -1.76
C VAL A 6 3.24 9.15 -0.65
N GLN A 7 4.51 8.85 -0.95
CA GLN A 7 5.63 9.04 -0.01
C GLN A 7 5.73 10.50 0.46
N ASP A 8 5.62 11.45 -0.47
CA ASP A 8 5.72 12.88 -0.19
C ASP A 8 4.52 13.37 0.63
N TYR A 9 3.29 12.93 0.29
CA TYR A 9 2.07 13.30 1.02
C TYR A 9 2.10 12.84 2.49
N TYR A 10 2.55 11.61 2.74
CA TYR A 10 2.64 11.04 4.09
C TYR A 10 4.00 11.31 4.77
N GLN A 11 4.89 12.10 4.15
CA GLN A 11 6.21 12.44 4.68
C GLN A 11 7.06 11.24 5.12
N ILE A 12 7.02 10.14 4.36
CA ILE A 12 7.70 8.89 4.73
C ILE A 12 9.20 9.02 4.45
N LYS A 13 10.01 9.15 5.51
CA LYS A 13 11.44 9.51 5.41
C LYS A 13 12.42 8.33 5.33
N LYS A 14 12.03 7.12 5.70
CA LYS A 14 12.81 5.86 5.58
C LYS A 14 11.86 4.67 5.83
N ASN A 15 12.08 3.55 5.15
CA ASN A 15 11.28 2.31 5.19
C ASN A 15 9.99 2.31 4.35
N TRP A 16 9.97 3.00 3.21
CA TRP A 16 8.94 2.69 2.22
C TRP A 16 9.29 1.36 1.56
N ASN A 17 8.74 0.28 2.10
CA ASN A 17 8.63 -0.97 1.34
C ASN A 17 7.70 -0.68 0.15
N ALA A 18 7.82 -1.41 -0.95
CA ALA A 18 6.94 -1.22 -2.10
C ALA A 18 5.45 -1.40 -1.70
N ASP A 19 4.54 -1.34 -2.69
CA ASP A 19 3.09 -1.39 -2.51
C ASP A 19 2.63 -2.04 -1.17
N PRO A 20 2.01 -1.26 -0.27
CA PRO A 20 1.67 -1.71 1.08
C PRO A 20 0.70 -2.90 1.15
N CYS A 21 0.06 -3.24 0.02
CA CYS A 21 -0.79 -4.41 -0.12
C CYS A 21 -0.13 -5.59 -0.83
N LEU A 22 1.13 -5.46 -1.29
CA LEU A 22 1.82 -6.54 -1.99
C LEU A 22 3.05 -7.05 -1.24
N PRO A 23 3.20 -8.39 -1.17
CA PRO A 23 2.26 -9.40 -1.66
C PRO A 23 1.00 -9.46 -0.76
N LEU A 24 -0.16 -9.86 -1.32
CA LEU A 24 -1.47 -9.76 -0.63
C LEU A 24 -1.56 -10.62 0.65
N ASP A 25 -0.70 -11.62 0.77
CA ASP A 25 -0.55 -12.49 1.93
C ASP A 25 0.37 -11.91 3.02
N ALA A 26 1.04 -10.78 2.74
CA ALA A 26 1.87 -10.05 3.69
C ALA A 26 1.70 -8.52 3.52
N PRO A 27 0.49 -7.98 3.77
CA PRO A 27 0.31 -6.54 3.84
C PRO A 27 1.07 -5.95 5.03
N TRP A 28 1.25 -4.63 5.04
CA TRP A 28 1.84 -3.98 6.22
C TRP A 28 0.96 -4.17 7.46
N ASP A 29 1.62 -4.22 8.62
CA ASP A 29 0.93 -4.34 9.91
C ASP A 29 -0.14 -3.25 10.07
N GLY A 30 -1.39 -3.68 10.31
CA GLY A 30 -2.54 -2.80 10.49
C GLY A 30 -3.27 -2.39 9.21
N LEU A 31 -2.91 -2.94 8.04
CA LEU A 31 -3.64 -2.75 6.79
C LEU A 31 -4.44 -4.01 6.41
N THR A 32 -5.70 -3.80 6.03
CA THR A 32 -6.51 -4.80 5.33
C THR A 32 -6.50 -4.46 3.85
N CYS A 33 -6.11 -5.42 3.02
CA CYS A 33 -6.06 -5.27 1.57
C CYS A 33 -6.97 -6.28 0.90
N SER A 34 -7.78 -5.84 -0.07
CA SER A 34 -8.62 -6.71 -0.89
C SER A 34 -8.12 -6.71 -2.34
N LEU A 35 -8.19 -7.88 -2.98
CA LEU A 35 -8.05 -7.97 -4.44
C LEU A 35 -9.37 -7.55 -5.06
N ASP A 36 -9.43 -6.30 -5.50
CA ASP A 36 -10.54 -5.85 -6.31
C ASP A 36 -10.42 -6.50 -7.70
N ASN A 37 -11.53 -6.85 -8.35
CA ASN A 37 -11.59 -7.55 -9.65
C ASN A 37 -10.85 -6.83 -10.82
N GLN A 38 -10.24 -5.69 -10.55
CA GLN A 38 -9.51 -4.82 -11.47
C GLN A 38 -7.98 -5.00 -11.42
N SER A 39 -7.50 -6.13 -10.88
CA SER A 39 -6.08 -6.54 -10.89
C SER A 39 -5.12 -5.70 -10.04
N SER A 40 -5.60 -4.70 -9.30
CA SER A 40 -4.80 -3.94 -8.34
C SER A 40 -5.40 -4.06 -6.95
N PRO A 41 -4.61 -4.43 -5.94
CA PRO A 41 -5.10 -4.52 -4.58
C PRO A 41 -5.48 -3.13 -4.05
N ARG A 42 -6.57 -3.07 -3.28
CA ARG A 42 -7.03 -1.86 -2.60
C ARG A 42 -6.83 -2.01 -1.10
N ILE A 43 -6.40 -0.91 -0.46
CA ILE A 43 -6.45 -0.77 1.00
C ILE A 43 -7.90 -0.49 1.38
N GLU A 44 -8.47 -1.26 2.30
CA GLU A 44 -9.85 -1.09 2.77
C GLU A 44 -9.99 -0.44 4.15
N ALA A 45 -8.90 -0.16 4.86
CA ALA A 45 -8.91 0.35 6.26
C ALA A 45 -9.99 1.43 6.50
N LEU A 46 -10.87 1.36 7.50
CA LEU A 46 -10.91 0.64 8.79
C LEU A 46 -11.75 -0.65 8.80
#